data_AF-A0A1Q9D9E2-F1
#
_entry.id   AF-A0A1Q9D9E2-F1
#
_cell.length_a   1.000
_cell.length_b   1.000
_cell.length_c   1.000
_cell.angle_alpha   90.00
_cell.angle_beta   90.00
_cell.angle_gamma   90.00
#
_symmetry.space_group_name_H-M   'P 1'
#
loop_
_entity.id
_entity.type
_entity.pdbx_description
1 polymer ?
#
loop_
_entity_poly.entity_id
_entity_poly.type
_entity_poly.pdbx_seq_one_letter_code
_entity_poly.pdbx_strand_id
1 'polypeptide(L)'
;MDVTRSTTLRAVAFILGEDPAGSEPECLRLRESAAQVRAAAAAGREADVAAAVFRLAQQSLVPPFSADSAEFAAAACAAVAGLSEPDLLGKEIGRSHILRVLEELARHVETYQPFVFSFLSRTGYGRIAGLDEVARRMQAALSSSSVWLLAAFCRAVGFRCFSSEILWEWANGDPLFIALLVRNTLTLEALSLPETPLQSLLIPKDLKALQTAVLQAFLGLTRPDIAFAEVIPRRVEPHGTLEVPAPALQFARHWSRLAVATTETGLVPLLLTATEGAVYETKLLLSAFLGRLLNAALQDPGVHEGGEELLQACHVAAAHLRDVLNHVCHADRWDDGCDCIAARHESTIWTWVSQALMILPACDCRYAMHMAQVNHVL
;
A
#
# COMPACT_ATOMS: atom_id res chain seq x y z
N MET A 1 10.05 -26.63 19.87
CA MET A 1 9.43 -25.49 19.19
C MET A 1 8.09 -25.91 18.65
N ASP A 2 7.04 -25.17 18.99
CA ASP A 2 5.71 -25.41 18.45
C ASP A 2 5.65 -24.84 17.02
N VAL A 3 5.80 -25.73 16.02
CA VAL A 3 5.82 -25.40 14.57
C VAL A 3 4.57 -24.62 14.17
N THR A 4 3.46 -24.77 14.90
CA THR A 4 2.19 -24.11 14.61
C THR A 4 2.20 -22.61 14.90
N ARG A 5 3.14 -22.11 15.72
CA ARG A 5 3.16 -20.69 16.13
C ARG A 5 3.91 -19.79 15.15
N SER A 6 5.03 -20.27 14.63
CA SER A 6 5.90 -19.49 13.73
C SER A 6 5.34 -19.43 12.31
N THR A 7 5.22 -18.22 11.76
CA THR A 7 4.84 -18.01 10.36
C THR A 7 5.90 -18.56 9.39
N THR A 8 7.19 -18.36 9.67
CA THR A 8 8.27 -18.91 8.85
C THR A 8 8.23 -20.43 8.81
N LEU A 9 8.08 -21.10 9.95
CA LEU A 9 8.06 -22.57 9.97
C LEU A 9 6.80 -23.14 9.30
N ARG A 10 5.65 -22.46 9.40
CA ARG A 10 4.44 -22.85 8.67
C ARG A 10 4.60 -22.69 7.16
N ALA A 11 5.17 -21.57 6.70
CA ALA A 11 5.46 -21.33 5.29
C ALA A 11 6.46 -22.35 4.74
N VAL A 12 7.53 -22.62 5.47
CA VAL A 12 8.52 -23.66 5.15
C VAL A 12 7.87 -25.05 5.15
N ALA A 13 7.01 -25.36 6.11
CA ALA A 13 6.31 -26.64 6.18
C ALA A 13 5.35 -26.82 5.00
N PHE A 14 4.67 -25.77 4.54
CA PHE A 14 3.87 -25.82 3.33
C PHE A 14 4.74 -26.19 2.12
N ILE A 15 5.86 -25.50 1.93
CA ILE A 15 6.78 -25.73 0.81
C ILE A 15 7.36 -27.15 0.83
N LEU A 16 7.52 -27.74 2.03
CA LEU A 16 7.99 -29.11 2.22
C LEU A 16 6.87 -30.17 2.16
N GLY A 17 5.64 -29.79 2.48
CA GLY A 17 4.55 -30.70 2.85
C GLY A 17 3.62 -31.07 1.71
N GLU A 18 3.58 -30.29 0.63
CA GLU A 18 2.88 -30.70 -0.57
C GLU A 18 3.75 -31.63 -1.40
N ASP A 19 3.18 -32.76 -1.80
CA ASP A 19 3.59 -33.51 -2.97
C ASP A 19 2.81 -33.00 -4.17
N PRO A 20 3.22 -31.87 -4.82
CA PRO A 20 2.73 -31.64 -6.16
C PRO A 20 3.17 -32.88 -6.93
N ALA A 21 2.22 -33.57 -7.55
CA ALA A 21 2.50 -34.74 -8.37
C ALA A 21 3.46 -34.44 -9.56
N GLY A 22 3.98 -33.21 -9.66
CA GLY A 22 5.03 -32.78 -10.56
C GLY A 22 6.43 -33.03 -9.99
N SER A 23 7.18 -33.91 -10.66
CA SER A 23 8.63 -34.08 -10.51
C SER A 23 9.45 -32.90 -11.06
N GLU A 24 8.88 -31.69 -11.04
CA GLU A 24 9.51 -30.52 -11.63
C GLU A 24 10.77 -30.13 -10.84
N PRO A 25 11.91 -29.93 -11.52
CA PRO A 25 13.19 -29.65 -10.87
C PRO A 25 13.19 -28.34 -10.06
N GLU A 26 12.23 -27.44 -10.29
CA GLU A 26 12.02 -26.22 -9.50
C GLU A 26 11.45 -26.52 -8.11
N CYS A 27 10.43 -27.37 -8.03
CA CYS A 27 9.86 -27.83 -6.76
C CYS A 27 10.90 -28.54 -5.88
N LEU A 28 11.82 -29.32 -6.48
CA LEU A 28 12.92 -29.96 -5.75
C LEU A 28 13.88 -28.94 -5.12
N ARG A 29 14.28 -27.91 -5.86
CA ARG A 29 15.16 -26.85 -5.34
C ARG A 29 14.51 -26.06 -4.19
N LEU A 30 13.22 -25.74 -4.32
CA LEU A 30 12.46 -25.08 -3.26
C LEU A 30 12.38 -25.93 -1.99
N ARG A 31 12.14 -27.24 -2.13
CA ARG A 31 12.14 -28.19 -1.01
C ARG A 31 13.49 -28.31 -0.33
N GLU A 32 14.58 -28.36 -1.09
CA GLU A 32 15.94 -28.35 -0.54
C GLU A 32 16.21 -27.07 0.27
N SER A 33 15.85 -25.91 -0.28
CA SER A 33 15.96 -24.61 0.41
C SER A 33 15.13 -24.58 1.69
N ALA A 34 13.89 -25.05 1.65
CA ALA A 34 13.00 -25.13 2.81
C ALA A 34 13.53 -26.11 3.88
N ALA A 35 14.12 -27.23 3.47
CA ALA A 35 14.78 -28.18 4.38
C ALA A 35 16.00 -27.55 5.07
N GLN A 36 16.77 -26.74 4.32
CA GLN A 36 17.88 -25.96 4.90
C GLN A 36 17.39 -24.94 5.92
N VAL A 37 16.28 -24.23 5.66
CA VAL A 37 15.68 -23.31 6.65
C VAL A 37 15.32 -24.05 7.93
N ARG A 38 14.64 -25.20 7.80
CA ARG A 38 14.22 -26.01 8.97
C ARG A 38 15.41 -26.52 9.77
N ALA A 39 16.46 -27.01 9.08
CA ALA A 39 17.68 -27.48 9.71
C ALA A 39 18.45 -26.34 10.43
N ALA A 40 18.55 -25.17 9.79
CA ALA A 40 19.19 -23.99 10.37
C ALA A 40 18.41 -23.47 11.60
N ALA A 41 17.08 -23.45 11.54
CA ALA A 41 16.23 -23.03 12.65
C ALA A 41 16.34 -23.99 13.84
N ALA A 42 16.32 -25.30 13.58
CA ALA A 42 16.53 -26.32 14.61
C ALA A 42 17.92 -26.22 15.28
N ALA A 43 18.93 -25.76 14.54
CA ALA A 43 20.28 -25.52 15.04
C ALA A 43 20.46 -24.15 15.70
N GLY A 44 19.44 -23.28 15.72
CA GLY A 44 19.52 -21.92 16.25
C GLY A 44 20.50 -21.01 15.50
N ARG A 45 20.78 -21.29 14.22
CA ARG A 45 21.75 -20.53 13.39
C ARG A 45 21.04 -19.42 12.63
N GLU A 46 20.88 -18.26 13.26
CA GLU A 46 20.09 -17.13 12.73
C GLU A 46 20.50 -16.70 11.31
N ALA A 47 21.81 -16.56 11.07
CA ALA A 47 22.35 -16.17 9.77
C ALA A 47 22.04 -17.21 8.67
N ASP A 48 22.05 -18.49 9.01
CA ASP A 48 21.74 -19.57 8.07
C ASP A 48 20.25 -19.63 7.74
N VAL A 49 19.38 -19.35 8.73
CA VAL A 49 17.93 -19.25 8.54
C VAL A 49 17.62 -18.10 7.58
N ALA A 50 18.17 -16.91 7.86
CA ALA A 50 18.02 -15.74 7.02
C ALA A 50 18.48 -16.02 5.58
N ALA A 51 19.68 -16.60 5.41
CA ALA A 51 20.23 -16.93 4.10
C ALA A 51 19.41 -17.99 3.35
N ALA A 52 18.89 -19.01 4.05
CA ALA A 52 18.08 -20.05 3.44
C ALA A 52 16.67 -19.55 3.06
N VAL A 53 16.05 -18.71 3.90
CA VAL A 53 14.77 -18.04 3.59
C VAL A 53 14.94 -17.10 2.40
N PHE A 54 16.07 -16.40 2.33
CA PHE A 54 16.40 -15.57 1.18
C PHE A 54 16.52 -16.40 -0.11
N ARG A 55 17.31 -17.48 -0.11
CA ARG A 55 17.44 -18.37 -1.28
C ARG A 55 16.09 -18.92 -1.75
N LEU A 56 15.24 -19.30 -0.80
CA LEU A 56 13.88 -19.75 -1.07
C LEU A 56 13.07 -18.66 -1.79
N ALA A 57 13.10 -17.42 -1.30
CA ALA A 57 12.41 -16.30 -1.93
C ALA A 57 12.95 -15.97 -3.32
N GLN A 58 14.27 -16.02 -3.52
CA GLN A 58 14.86 -15.81 -4.85
C GLN A 58 14.36 -16.83 -5.88
N GLN A 59 14.26 -18.11 -5.48
CA GLN A 59 13.85 -19.20 -6.38
C GLN A 59 12.36 -19.11 -6.75
N SER A 60 11.51 -18.62 -5.84
CA SER A 60 10.06 -18.50 -6.07
C SER A 60 9.64 -17.32 -6.95
N LEU A 61 10.54 -16.34 -7.19
CA LEU A 61 10.22 -15.09 -7.89
C LEU A 61 10.67 -15.09 -9.37
N VAL A 62 10.93 -16.27 -9.96
CA VAL A 62 11.41 -16.40 -11.34
C VAL A 62 10.22 -16.73 -12.29
N PRO A 63 10.07 -16.04 -13.44
CA PRO A 63 9.04 -16.37 -14.43
C PRO A 63 9.25 -17.75 -15.08
N PRO A 64 8.18 -18.40 -15.59
CA PRO A 64 6.80 -17.91 -15.72
C PRO A 64 5.94 -18.02 -14.45
N PHE A 65 5.05 -17.05 -14.22
CA PHE A 65 4.16 -17.07 -13.05
C PHE A 65 2.91 -17.93 -13.27
N SER A 66 2.91 -19.12 -12.68
CA SER A 66 1.70 -19.90 -12.41
C SER A 66 1.04 -19.48 -11.08
N ALA A 67 -0.18 -19.94 -10.82
CA ALA A 67 -0.81 -19.78 -9.51
C ALA A 67 0.06 -20.38 -8.39
N ASP A 68 0.63 -21.55 -8.62
CA ASP A 68 1.52 -22.23 -7.67
C ASP A 68 2.80 -21.40 -7.42
N SER A 69 3.39 -20.81 -8.46
CA SER A 69 4.57 -19.93 -8.32
C SER A 69 4.25 -18.67 -7.50
N ALA A 70 3.08 -18.07 -7.71
CA ALA A 70 2.62 -16.93 -6.93
C ALA A 70 2.37 -17.33 -5.45
N GLU A 71 1.84 -18.52 -5.22
CA GLU A 71 1.64 -19.11 -3.89
C GLU A 71 2.97 -19.37 -3.17
N PHE A 72 3.98 -19.88 -3.88
CA PHE A 72 5.34 -20.00 -3.38
C PHE A 72 5.98 -18.64 -3.06
N ALA A 73 5.73 -17.62 -3.88
CA ALA A 73 6.18 -16.25 -3.61
C ALA A 73 5.53 -15.70 -2.34
N ALA A 74 4.23 -15.92 -2.15
CA ALA A 74 3.50 -15.50 -0.95
C ALA A 74 4.07 -16.19 0.30
N ALA A 75 4.29 -17.50 0.23
CA ALA A 75 4.88 -18.28 1.32
C ALA A 75 6.31 -17.80 1.64
N ALA A 76 7.13 -17.51 0.63
CA ALA A 76 8.48 -17.01 0.83
C ALA A 76 8.47 -15.60 1.47
N CYS A 77 7.59 -14.70 1.04
CA CYS A 77 7.43 -13.39 1.67
C CYS A 77 6.95 -13.51 3.13
N ALA A 78 6.01 -14.43 3.40
CA ALA A 78 5.57 -14.75 4.75
C ALA A 78 6.71 -15.29 5.62
N ALA A 79 7.60 -16.11 5.03
CA ALA A 79 8.77 -16.64 5.70
C ALA A 79 9.76 -15.54 6.09
N VAL A 80 10.00 -14.56 5.20
CA VAL A 80 10.83 -13.38 5.48
C VAL A 80 10.19 -12.52 6.58
N ALA A 81 8.88 -12.25 6.50
CA ALA A 81 8.16 -11.49 7.53
C ALA A 81 8.18 -12.17 8.90
N GLY A 82 8.15 -13.50 8.92
CA GLY A 82 8.26 -14.30 10.13
C GLY A 82 9.65 -14.27 10.79
N LEU A 83 10.71 -13.79 10.11
CA LEU A 83 12.03 -13.59 10.74
C LEU A 83 11.98 -12.55 11.87
N SER A 84 10.98 -11.67 11.84
CA SER A 84 10.75 -10.67 12.90
C SER A 84 9.94 -11.22 14.08
N GLU A 85 9.49 -12.49 14.04
CA GLU A 85 8.70 -13.09 15.12
C GLU A 85 9.63 -13.63 16.22
N PRO A 86 9.43 -13.25 17.50
CA PRO A 86 10.29 -13.68 18.61
C PRO A 86 10.24 -15.20 18.83
N ASP A 87 9.12 -15.84 18.45
CA ASP A 87 8.88 -17.27 18.60
C ASP A 87 9.69 -18.14 17.63
N LEU A 88 10.31 -17.57 16.58
CA LEU A 88 11.00 -18.35 15.54
C LEU A 88 12.26 -19.04 16.07
N LEU A 89 13.10 -18.34 16.82
CA LEU A 89 14.38 -18.86 17.35
C LEU A 89 14.44 -18.89 18.87
N GLY A 90 13.37 -18.49 19.55
CA GLY A 90 13.39 -18.23 21.00
C GLY A 90 14.29 -17.05 21.39
N LYS A 91 14.75 -16.29 20.40
CA LYS A 91 15.53 -15.06 20.48
C LYS A 91 15.12 -14.17 19.30
N GLU A 92 15.15 -12.86 19.53
CA GLU A 92 14.88 -11.89 18.48
C GLU A 92 16.07 -11.84 17.50
N ILE A 93 15.80 -12.11 16.23
CA ILE A 93 16.77 -11.83 15.16
C ILE A 93 16.97 -10.31 15.12
N GLY A 94 18.22 -9.86 15.22
CA GLY A 94 18.51 -8.43 15.25
C GLY A 94 17.98 -7.71 14.01
N ARG A 95 17.36 -6.53 14.21
CA ARG A 95 16.79 -5.67 13.16
C ARG A 95 17.69 -5.49 11.93
N SER A 96 19.00 -5.30 12.14
CA SER A 96 19.98 -5.13 11.07
C SER A 96 20.05 -6.32 10.11
N HIS A 97 19.89 -7.55 10.61
CA HIS A 97 19.90 -8.75 9.77
C HIS A 97 18.64 -8.85 8.92
N ILE A 98 17.48 -8.52 9.49
CA ILE A 98 16.20 -8.53 8.76
C ILE A 98 16.24 -7.48 7.64
N LEU A 99 16.73 -6.28 7.93
CA LEU A 99 16.89 -5.23 6.93
C LEU A 99 17.85 -5.66 5.81
N ARG A 100 18.96 -6.35 6.12
CA ARG A 100 19.88 -6.88 5.10
C ARG A 100 19.18 -7.92 4.20
N VAL A 101 18.39 -8.81 4.77
CA VAL A 101 17.60 -9.80 3.99
C VAL A 101 16.61 -9.06 3.07
N LEU A 102 15.93 -8.03 3.57
CA LEU A 102 15.00 -7.23 2.78
C LEU A 102 15.70 -6.46 1.65
N GLU A 103 16.88 -5.90 1.90
CA GLU A 103 17.70 -5.23 0.89
C GLU A 103 18.17 -6.20 -0.19
N GLU A 104 18.60 -7.41 0.19
CA GLU A 104 18.96 -8.46 -0.77
C GLU A 104 17.73 -8.92 -1.58
N LEU A 105 16.55 -8.99 -0.94
CA LEU A 105 15.27 -9.36 -1.57
C LEU A 105 14.75 -8.28 -2.52
N ALA A 106 15.00 -7.00 -2.24
CA ALA A 106 14.52 -5.88 -3.06
C ALA A 106 14.92 -6.04 -4.54
N ARG A 107 16.16 -6.47 -4.83
CA ARG A 107 16.65 -6.76 -6.19
C ARG A 107 15.79 -7.79 -6.95
N HIS A 108 15.17 -8.72 -6.22
CA HIS A 108 14.31 -9.75 -6.79
C HIS A 108 12.87 -9.24 -6.90
N VAL A 109 12.43 -8.43 -5.94
CA VAL A 109 11.14 -7.74 -6.01
C VAL A 109 11.08 -6.82 -7.23
N GLU A 110 12.17 -6.14 -7.59
CA GLU A 110 12.24 -5.34 -8.83
C GLU A 110 11.99 -6.19 -10.09
N THR A 111 12.48 -7.43 -10.12
CA THR A 111 12.23 -8.36 -11.23
C THR A 111 10.79 -8.86 -11.24
N TYR A 112 10.19 -9.00 -10.06
CA TYR A 112 8.82 -9.44 -9.85
C TYR A 112 7.78 -8.34 -10.08
N GLN A 113 8.17 -7.08 -9.87
CA GLN A 113 7.29 -5.91 -9.92
C GLN A 113 6.44 -5.87 -11.20
N PRO A 114 6.98 -6.00 -12.43
CA PRO A 114 6.17 -5.93 -13.64
C PRO A 114 5.02 -6.96 -13.70
N PHE A 115 5.19 -8.13 -13.08
CA PHE A 115 4.18 -9.19 -13.05
C PHE A 115 3.07 -8.88 -12.05
N VAL A 116 3.45 -8.44 -10.84
CA VAL A 116 2.51 -7.94 -9.83
C VAL A 116 1.70 -6.79 -10.40
N PHE A 117 2.36 -5.82 -11.04
CA PHE A 117 1.71 -4.68 -11.68
C PHE A 117 0.76 -5.10 -12.78
N SER A 118 1.27 -5.81 -13.78
CA SER A 118 0.50 -6.20 -14.96
C SER A 118 -0.74 -7.01 -14.56
N PHE A 119 -0.58 -7.96 -13.65
CA PHE A 119 -1.69 -8.82 -13.25
C PHE A 119 -2.68 -8.07 -12.35
N LEU A 120 -2.23 -7.49 -11.23
CA LEU A 120 -3.13 -6.90 -10.23
C LEU A 120 -3.82 -5.62 -10.71
N SER A 121 -3.18 -4.86 -11.61
CA SER A 121 -3.81 -3.68 -12.24
C SER A 121 -4.94 -4.09 -13.18
N ARG A 122 -4.79 -5.22 -13.90
CA ARG A 122 -5.83 -5.72 -14.82
C ARG A 122 -7.00 -6.38 -14.09
N THR A 123 -6.75 -7.02 -12.95
CA THR A 123 -7.78 -7.71 -12.15
C THR A 123 -8.47 -6.77 -11.14
N GLY A 124 -8.81 -5.54 -11.58
CA GLY A 124 -9.45 -4.50 -10.78
C GLY A 124 -10.56 -4.98 -9.81
N TYR A 125 -10.74 -4.26 -8.70
CA TYR A 125 -11.78 -4.51 -7.70
C TYR A 125 -13.15 -4.44 -8.39
N GLY A 126 -13.82 -5.59 -8.58
CA GLY A 126 -15.09 -5.69 -9.31
C GLY A 126 -15.08 -6.66 -10.49
N ARG A 127 -13.91 -7.01 -11.06
CA ARG A 127 -13.81 -8.06 -12.11
C ARG A 127 -13.62 -9.47 -11.55
N ILE A 128 -13.53 -9.60 -10.22
CA ILE A 128 -13.25 -10.85 -9.51
C ILE A 128 -14.32 -11.91 -9.79
N ALA A 129 -15.59 -11.50 -9.93
CA ALA A 129 -16.72 -12.42 -10.13
C ALA A 129 -16.67 -13.20 -11.46
N GLY A 130 -15.83 -12.80 -12.42
CA GLY A 130 -15.66 -13.47 -13.72
C GLY A 130 -14.32 -14.20 -13.88
N LEU A 131 -13.46 -14.21 -12.87
CA LEU A 131 -12.17 -14.90 -12.94
C LEU A 131 -12.36 -16.40 -12.71
N ASP A 132 -11.65 -17.20 -13.50
CA ASP A 132 -11.53 -18.63 -13.22
C ASP A 132 -10.79 -18.87 -11.89
N GLU A 133 -10.86 -20.10 -11.38
CA GLU A 133 -10.24 -20.47 -10.11
C GLU A 133 -8.72 -20.20 -10.09
N VAL A 134 -8.05 -20.43 -11.22
CA VAL A 134 -6.59 -20.25 -11.35
C VAL A 134 -6.21 -18.77 -11.21
N ALA A 135 -6.94 -17.89 -11.90
CA ALA A 135 -6.73 -16.44 -11.81
C ALA A 135 -7.06 -15.90 -10.42
N ARG A 136 -8.09 -16.44 -9.74
CA ARG A 136 -8.40 -16.07 -8.34
C ARG A 136 -7.30 -16.50 -7.37
N ARG A 137 -6.78 -17.73 -7.49
CA ARG A 137 -5.62 -18.20 -6.72
C ARG A 137 -4.40 -17.32 -6.95
N MET A 138 -4.07 -17.04 -8.20
CA MET A 138 -2.98 -16.16 -8.55
C MET A 138 -3.17 -14.75 -7.97
N GLN A 139 -4.37 -14.15 -8.10
CA GLN A 139 -4.67 -12.84 -7.53
C GLN A 139 -4.48 -12.81 -6.01
N ALA A 140 -5.03 -13.79 -5.29
CA ALA A 140 -4.93 -13.89 -3.84
C ALA A 140 -3.47 -14.04 -3.39
N ALA A 141 -2.70 -14.88 -4.09
CA ALA A 141 -1.30 -15.12 -3.78
C ALA A 141 -0.39 -13.91 -4.09
N LEU A 142 -0.56 -13.24 -5.24
CA LEU A 142 0.19 -12.03 -5.57
C LEU A 142 -0.16 -10.87 -4.60
N SER A 143 -1.44 -10.73 -4.24
CA SER A 143 -1.89 -9.75 -3.25
C SER A 143 -1.27 -10.05 -1.88
N SER A 144 -1.34 -11.31 -1.44
CA SER A 144 -0.73 -11.77 -0.20
C SER A 144 0.78 -11.53 -0.16
N SER A 145 1.50 -11.84 -1.25
CA SER A 145 2.93 -11.58 -1.38
C SER A 145 3.27 -10.11 -1.12
N SER A 146 2.49 -9.21 -1.75
CA SER A 146 2.64 -7.77 -1.61
C SER A 146 2.44 -7.32 -0.15
N VAL A 147 1.41 -7.85 0.51
CA VAL A 147 1.11 -7.53 1.91
C VAL A 147 2.17 -8.10 2.85
N TRP A 148 2.68 -9.30 2.60
CA TRP A 148 3.76 -9.89 3.41
C TRP A 148 5.09 -9.17 3.27
N LEU A 149 5.44 -8.68 2.07
CA LEU A 149 6.60 -7.81 1.88
C LEU A 149 6.48 -6.55 2.75
N LEU A 150 5.31 -5.91 2.72
CA LEU A 150 5.03 -4.72 3.52
C LEU A 150 5.01 -5.02 5.03
N ALA A 151 4.47 -6.18 5.42
CA ALA A 151 4.49 -6.66 6.80
C ALA A 151 5.92 -6.89 7.30
N ALA A 152 6.77 -7.54 6.51
CA ALA A 152 8.17 -7.78 6.86
C ALA A 152 8.91 -6.45 7.11
N PHE A 153 8.68 -5.49 6.22
CA PHE A 153 9.28 -4.17 6.31
C PHE A 153 8.74 -3.38 7.52
N CYS A 154 7.43 -3.36 7.73
CA CYS A 154 6.79 -2.70 8.88
C CYS A 154 7.22 -3.31 10.21
N ARG A 155 7.41 -4.63 10.29
CA ARG A 155 7.92 -5.30 11.49
C ARG A 155 9.38 -4.93 11.76
N ALA A 156 10.21 -4.85 10.72
CA ALA A 156 11.62 -4.45 10.84
C ALA A 156 11.78 -2.99 11.27
N VAL A 157 10.93 -2.09 10.78
CA VAL A 157 10.95 -0.65 11.14
C VAL A 157 10.22 -0.37 12.46
N GLY A 158 9.18 -1.17 12.74
CA GLY A 158 8.17 -0.93 13.76
C GLY A 158 6.96 -0.20 13.18
N PHE A 159 5.75 -0.73 13.37
CA PHE A 159 4.50 -0.18 12.81
C PHE A 159 4.26 1.29 13.15
N ARG A 160 4.64 1.73 14.35
CA ARG A 160 4.49 3.13 14.79
C ARG A 160 5.51 4.08 14.16
N CYS A 161 6.62 3.54 13.68
CA CYS A 161 7.70 4.28 13.05
C CYS A 161 7.55 4.28 11.52
N PHE A 162 6.61 3.50 10.96
CA PHE A 162 6.38 3.42 9.53
C PHE A 162 5.69 4.69 9.03
N SER A 163 6.42 5.54 8.31
CA SER A 163 5.99 6.87 7.90
C SER A 163 5.89 7.01 6.38
N SER A 164 5.33 8.15 5.93
CA SER A 164 5.24 8.51 4.51
C SER A 164 6.59 8.55 3.80
N GLU A 165 7.61 9.08 4.49
CA GLU A 165 8.99 9.23 4.03
C GLU A 165 9.60 7.86 3.75
N ILE A 166 9.44 6.94 4.69
CA ILE A 166 9.94 5.57 4.61
C ILE A 166 9.22 4.80 3.48
N LEU A 167 7.89 4.93 3.39
CA LEU A 167 7.11 4.30 2.32
C LEU A 167 7.53 4.82 0.93
N TRP A 168 7.73 6.13 0.81
CA TRP A 168 8.16 6.78 -0.43
C TRP A 168 9.57 6.34 -0.85
N GLU A 169 10.53 6.35 0.09
CA GLU A 169 11.91 5.92 -0.14
C GLU A 169 11.97 4.44 -0.55
N TRP A 170 11.27 3.57 0.18
CA TRP A 170 11.27 2.15 -0.11
C TRP A 170 10.64 1.80 -1.46
N ALA A 171 9.62 2.56 -1.89
CA ALA A 171 9.03 2.44 -3.21
C ALA A 171 9.80 3.18 -4.31
N ASN A 172 11.01 3.70 -4.02
CA ASN A 172 11.84 4.47 -4.94
C ASN A 172 11.07 5.62 -5.63
N GLY A 173 10.15 6.26 -4.90
CA GLY A 173 9.32 7.34 -5.40
C GLY A 173 8.32 6.95 -6.50
N ASP A 174 7.92 5.69 -6.58
CA ASP A 174 6.87 5.22 -7.50
C ASP A 174 5.47 5.25 -6.81
N PRO A 175 4.62 6.25 -7.11
CA PRO A 175 3.30 6.36 -6.50
C PRO A 175 2.34 5.26 -6.95
N LEU A 176 2.49 4.73 -8.16
CA LEU A 176 1.66 3.63 -8.65
C LEU A 176 2.01 2.35 -7.89
N PHE A 177 3.31 2.15 -7.59
CA PHE A 177 3.74 1.04 -6.75
C PHE A 177 3.11 1.09 -5.37
N ILE A 178 3.24 2.22 -4.71
CA ILE A 178 2.67 2.46 -3.38
C ILE A 178 1.15 2.27 -3.40
N ALA A 179 0.43 2.87 -4.35
CA ALA A 179 -1.02 2.77 -4.41
C ALA A 179 -1.50 1.32 -4.56
N LEU A 180 -0.81 0.50 -5.37
CA LEU A 180 -1.13 -0.92 -5.52
C LEU A 180 -0.91 -1.69 -4.21
N LEU A 181 0.20 -1.45 -3.51
CA LEU A 181 0.50 -2.10 -2.23
C LEU A 181 -0.53 -1.74 -1.16
N VAL A 182 -0.91 -0.47 -1.09
CA VAL A 182 -1.94 0.02 -0.16
C VAL A 182 -3.28 -0.62 -0.49
N ARG A 183 -3.70 -0.62 -1.76
CA ARG A 183 -4.92 -1.29 -2.20
C ARG A 183 -4.95 -2.74 -1.74
N ASN A 184 -3.91 -3.52 -2.05
CA ASN A 184 -3.86 -4.94 -1.71
C ASN A 184 -3.94 -5.16 -0.19
N THR A 185 -3.27 -4.29 0.58
CA THR A 185 -3.30 -4.33 2.05
C THR A 185 -4.70 -4.05 2.61
N LEU A 186 -5.41 -3.06 2.05
CA LEU A 186 -6.75 -2.69 2.48
C LEU A 186 -7.81 -3.73 2.06
N THR A 187 -7.62 -4.42 0.93
CA THR A 187 -8.60 -5.37 0.39
C THR A 187 -8.38 -6.82 0.78
N LEU A 188 -7.23 -7.18 1.36
CA LEU A 188 -6.83 -8.58 1.54
C LEU A 188 -7.87 -9.43 2.29
N GLU A 189 -8.48 -8.88 3.34
CA GLU A 189 -9.50 -9.58 4.13
C GLU A 189 -10.82 -9.80 3.37
N ALA A 190 -11.13 -8.92 2.42
CA ALA A 190 -12.34 -9.00 1.59
C ALA A 190 -12.17 -9.94 0.39
N LEU A 191 -10.95 -10.37 0.07
CA LEU A 191 -10.74 -11.34 -0.98
C LEU A 191 -11.31 -12.70 -0.54
N SER A 192 -12.20 -13.26 -1.36
CA SER A 192 -12.62 -14.65 -1.20
C SER A 192 -11.41 -15.55 -1.43
N LEU A 193 -10.74 -15.92 -0.32
CA LEU A 193 -9.56 -16.74 -0.40
C LEU A 193 -9.94 -18.12 -0.93
N PRO A 194 -9.26 -18.60 -1.98
CA PRO A 194 -9.48 -19.94 -2.46
C PRO A 194 -9.07 -20.94 -1.39
N GLU A 195 -9.77 -22.08 -1.35
CA GLU A 195 -9.46 -23.20 -0.46
C GLU A 195 -8.14 -23.83 -0.91
N THR A 196 -7.04 -23.25 -0.41
CA THR A 196 -5.68 -23.71 -0.65
C THR A 196 -5.05 -24.05 0.69
N PRO A 197 -4.07 -24.96 0.75
CA PRO A 197 -3.38 -25.24 2.01
C PRO A 197 -2.61 -24.04 2.56
N LEU A 198 -2.39 -23.01 1.73
CA LEU A 198 -1.87 -21.70 2.13
C LEU A 198 -2.88 -20.74 2.73
N GLN A 199 -4.18 -21.03 2.75
CA GLN A 199 -5.20 -20.06 3.17
C GLN A 199 -4.87 -19.37 4.51
N SER A 200 -4.37 -20.12 5.49
CA SER A 200 -3.98 -19.60 6.81
C SER A 200 -2.69 -18.75 6.82
N LEU A 201 -1.89 -18.85 5.75
CA LEU A 201 -0.66 -18.11 5.52
C LEU A 201 -0.88 -16.92 4.58
N LEU A 202 -1.99 -16.86 3.84
CA LEU A 202 -2.24 -15.73 2.93
C LEU A 202 -2.48 -14.42 3.67
N ILE A 203 -2.93 -14.47 4.93
CA ILE A 203 -3.24 -13.30 5.75
C ILE A 203 -2.27 -13.16 6.92
N PRO A 204 -1.55 -12.03 7.05
CA PRO A 204 -0.79 -11.73 8.26
C PRO A 204 -1.68 -11.61 9.50
N LYS A 205 -1.23 -12.18 10.63
CA LYS A 205 -1.95 -12.10 11.91
C LYS A 205 -2.15 -10.66 12.41
N ASP A 206 -1.24 -9.77 12.02
CA ASP A 206 -1.17 -8.35 12.34
C ASP A 206 -1.74 -7.44 11.23
N LEU A 207 -2.58 -7.99 10.33
CA LEU A 207 -3.13 -7.26 9.19
C LEU A 207 -3.79 -5.93 9.59
N LYS A 208 -4.51 -5.86 10.71
CA LYS A 208 -5.16 -4.61 11.17
C LYS A 208 -4.16 -3.51 11.54
N ALA A 209 -3.07 -3.88 12.23
CA ALA A 209 -2.01 -2.94 12.57
C ALA A 209 -1.29 -2.46 11.29
N LEU A 210 -1.06 -3.38 10.35
CA LEU A 210 -0.49 -3.07 9.05
C LEU A 210 -1.37 -2.12 8.24
N GLN A 211 -2.68 -2.41 8.11
CA GLN A 211 -3.65 -1.56 7.43
C GLN A 211 -3.66 -0.14 7.99
N THR A 212 -3.61 0.00 9.32
CA THR A 212 -3.57 1.31 9.98
C THR A 212 -2.30 2.07 9.65
N ALA A 213 -1.13 1.44 9.83
CA ALA A 213 0.18 2.06 9.58
C ALA A 213 0.34 2.47 8.11
N VAL A 214 -0.06 1.60 7.19
CA VAL A 214 0.05 1.82 5.74
C VAL A 214 -0.92 2.90 5.27
N LEU A 215 -2.16 2.92 5.80
CA LEU A 215 -3.11 3.98 5.50
C LEU A 215 -2.57 5.34 5.95
N GLN A 216 -2.07 5.44 7.18
CA GLN A 216 -1.51 6.70 7.71
C GLN A 216 -0.30 7.17 6.89
N ALA A 217 0.63 6.27 6.58
CA ALA A 217 1.79 6.57 5.75
C ALA A 217 1.37 7.02 4.34
N PHE A 218 0.39 6.37 3.73
CA PHE A 218 -0.12 6.72 2.40
C PHE A 218 -0.76 8.10 2.36
N LEU A 219 -1.66 8.41 3.31
CA LEU A 219 -2.31 9.72 3.39
C LEU A 219 -1.29 10.85 3.64
N GLY A 220 -0.19 10.53 4.34
CA GLY A 220 0.95 11.42 4.55
C GLY A 220 1.80 11.72 3.30
N LEU A 221 1.65 10.98 2.19
CA LEU A 221 2.45 11.20 0.97
C LEU A 221 2.21 12.55 0.31
N THR A 222 1.11 13.22 0.63
CA THR A 222 0.84 14.55 0.11
C THR A 222 1.62 15.65 0.82
N ARG A 223 2.32 15.35 1.92
CA ARG A 223 3.08 16.35 2.68
C ARG A 223 4.19 16.99 1.83
N PRO A 224 4.50 18.28 2.04
CA PRO A 224 5.45 19.01 1.19
C PRO A 224 6.87 18.43 1.18
N ASP A 225 7.33 17.90 2.30
CA ASP A 225 8.66 17.31 2.47
C ASP A 225 8.85 16.05 1.62
N ILE A 226 7.79 15.28 1.36
CA ILE A 226 7.83 14.13 0.44
C ILE A 226 8.00 14.58 -1.01
N ALA A 227 7.28 15.64 -1.41
CA ALA A 227 7.34 16.16 -2.78
C ALA A 227 8.75 16.64 -3.17
N PHE A 228 9.57 17.07 -2.20
CA PHE A 228 10.96 17.50 -2.41
C PHE A 228 12.01 16.43 -2.19
N ALA A 229 11.65 15.22 -1.77
CA ALA A 229 12.61 14.15 -1.51
C ALA A 229 13.46 13.80 -2.75
N GLU A 230 12.90 13.94 -3.97
CA GLU A 230 13.63 13.71 -5.23
C GLU A 230 14.62 14.83 -5.60
N VAL A 231 14.54 16.01 -4.96
CA VAL A 231 15.38 17.19 -5.25
C VAL A 231 16.66 17.22 -4.41
N ILE A 232 16.97 16.14 -3.69
CA ILE A 232 18.31 15.94 -3.14
C ILE A 232 19.31 16.12 -4.31
N PRO A 233 20.21 17.11 -4.24
CA PRO A 233 20.90 17.62 -5.41
C PRO A 233 21.75 16.49 -6.01
N ARG A 234 21.30 15.95 -7.14
CA ARG A 234 22.17 15.20 -8.06
C ARG A 234 23.34 16.13 -8.34
N ARG A 235 24.49 15.80 -7.74
CA ARG A 235 25.76 16.54 -7.75
C ARG A 235 25.71 17.73 -8.69
N VAL A 236 25.45 18.90 -8.12
CA VAL A 236 25.51 20.18 -8.82
C VAL A 236 26.84 20.20 -9.56
N GLU A 237 26.81 20.10 -10.89
CA GLU A 237 28.01 20.35 -11.65
C GLU A 237 28.47 21.76 -11.27
N PRO A 238 29.74 21.98 -10.91
CA PRO A 238 30.20 23.19 -10.24
C PRO A 238 29.98 24.49 -11.05
N HIS A 239 29.49 24.40 -12.27
CA HIS A 239 29.26 25.51 -13.19
C HIS A 239 27.85 25.56 -13.80
N GLY A 240 26.94 24.64 -13.41
CA GLY A 240 25.55 24.68 -13.84
C GLY A 240 24.72 25.54 -12.89
N THR A 241 24.15 26.65 -13.36
CA THR A 241 23.05 27.32 -12.64
C THR A 241 21.92 26.31 -12.49
N LEU A 242 21.68 25.87 -11.26
CA LEU A 242 20.60 24.95 -10.96
C LEU A 242 19.29 25.71 -11.11
N GLU A 243 18.62 25.55 -12.25
CA GLU A 243 17.24 25.99 -12.40
C GLU A 243 16.40 25.12 -11.46
N VAL A 244 16.19 25.60 -10.24
CA VAL A 244 15.24 24.99 -9.32
C VAL A 244 13.87 25.25 -9.92
N PRO A 245 13.14 24.22 -10.40
CA PRO A 245 11.78 24.42 -10.87
C PRO A 245 10.99 25.11 -9.75
N ALA A 246 10.12 26.05 -10.10
CA ALA A 246 9.33 26.77 -9.12
C ALA A 246 8.65 25.75 -8.19
N PRO A 247 8.79 25.88 -6.85
CA PRO A 247 8.25 24.92 -5.87
C PRO A 247 6.80 24.49 -6.14
N ALA A 248 5.96 25.41 -6.63
CA ALA A 248 4.58 25.14 -7.01
C ALA A 248 4.44 24.08 -8.11
N LEU A 249 5.30 24.10 -9.13
CA LEU A 249 5.28 23.12 -10.23
C LEU A 249 5.65 21.72 -9.73
N GLN A 250 6.59 21.63 -8.79
CA GLN A 250 7.00 20.35 -8.22
C GLN A 250 5.90 19.72 -7.37
N PHE A 251 5.20 20.51 -6.55
CA PHE A 251 4.03 20.03 -5.82
C PHE A 251 2.93 19.55 -6.75
N ALA A 252 2.59 20.36 -7.77
CA ALA A 252 1.57 20.01 -8.75
C ALA A 252 1.90 18.67 -9.43
N ARG A 253 3.15 18.48 -9.87
CA ARG A 253 3.60 17.24 -10.50
C ARG A 253 3.58 16.03 -9.54
N HIS A 254 4.00 16.21 -8.29
CA HIS A 254 3.98 15.14 -7.30
C HIS A 254 2.55 14.68 -7.01
N TRP A 255 1.66 15.64 -6.72
CA TRP A 255 0.27 15.35 -6.41
C TRP A 255 -0.51 14.86 -7.63
N SER A 256 -0.19 15.29 -8.86
CA SER A 256 -0.81 14.74 -10.07
C SER A 256 -0.44 13.27 -10.27
N ARG A 257 0.83 12.88 -10.07
CA ARG A 257 1.24 11.47 -10.10
C ARG A 257 0.54 10.63 -9.03
N LEU A 258 0.37 11.16 -7.82
CA LEU A 258 -0.40 10.49 -6.77
C LEU A 258 -1.89 10.37 -7.14
N ALA A 259 -2.47 11.40 -7.75
CA ALA A 259 -3.87 11.39 -8.18
C ALA A 259 -4.10 10.27 -9.21
N VAL A 260 -3.29 10.24 -10.27
CA VAL A 260 -3.32 9.20 -11.31
C VAL A 260 -3.15 7.81 -10.69
N ALA A 261 -2.15 7.61 -9.84
CA ALA A 261 -1.92 6.31 -9.19
C ALA A 261 -3.12 5.86 -8.34
N THR A 262 -3.75 6.78 -7.61
CA THR A 262 -4.89 6.48 -6.73
C THR A 262 -6.14 6.13 -7.54
N THR A 263 -6.38 6.82 -8.67
CA THR A 263 -7.51 6.56 -9.56
C THR A 263 -7.30 5.27 -10.36
N GLU A 264 -6.13 5.08 -10.99
CA GLU A 264 -5.83 3.89 -11.81
C GLU A 264 -5.89 2.60 -11.01
N THR A 265 -5.54 2.65 -9.73
CA THR A 265 -5.61 1.48 -8.85
C THR A 265 -7.00 1.25 -8.27
N GLY A 266 -7.96 2.17 -8.44
CA GLY A 266 -9.29 2.11 -7.80
C GLY A 266 -9.19 2.21 -6.28
N LEU A 267 -8.19 2.93 -5.77
CA LEU A 267 -7.91 3.02 -4.34
C LEU A 267 -8.86 3.98 -3.61
N VAL A 268 -9.42 4.95 -4.33
CA VAL A 268 -10.27 6.00 -3.77
C VAL A 268 -11.46 5.47 -2.93
N PRO A 269 -12.32 4.55 -3.43
CA PRO A 269 -13.41 4.00 -2.62
C PRO A 269 -12.91 3.24 -1.39
N LEU A 270 -11.77 2.56 -1.51
CA LEU A 270 -11.18 1.78 -0.43
C LEU A 270 -10.67 2.67 0.71
N LEU A 271 -10.12 3.84 0.39
CA LEU A 271 -9.72 4.84 1.38
C LEU A 271 -10.93 5.37 2.15
N LEU A 272 -12.04 5.63 1.44
CA LEU A 272 -13.27 6.09 2.08
C LEU A 272 -13.78 5.02 3.05
N THR A 273 -13.94 3.77 2.61
CA THR A 273 -14.37 2.65 3.46
C THR A 273 -13.41 2.42 4.64
N ALA A 274 -12.10 2.45 4.43
CA ALA A 274 -11.12 2.25 5.48
C ALA A 274 -11.17 3.34 6.58
N THR A 275 -11.78 4.50 6.29
CA THR A 275 -11.90 5.61 7.25
C THR A 275 -13.26 5.73 7.93
N GLU A 276 -14.28 4.97 7.53
CA GLU A 276 -15.65 5.09 8.08
C GLU A 276 -15.68 4.94 9.61
N GLY A 277 -14.86 4.05 10.18
CA GLY A 277 -14.68 3.86 11.63
C GLY A 277 -13.38 4.43 12.23
N ALA A 278 -12.59 5.19 11.47
CA ALA A 278 -11.29 5.66 11.92
C ALA A 278 -11.40 6.85 12.90
N VAL A 279 -10.31 7.08 13.66
CA VAL A 279 -10.17 8.26 14.53
C VAL A 279 -10.16 9.56 13.73
N TYR A 280 -10.47 10.66 14.41
CA TYR A 280 -10.59 12.00 13.84
C TYR A 280 -9.38 12.41 13.00
N GLU A 281 -8.17 12.14 13.50
CA GLU A 281 -6.92 12.50 12.84
C GLU A 281 -6.79 11.84 11.45
N THR A 282 -7.17 10.57 11.33
CA THR A 282 -7.12 9.85 10.05
C THR A 282 -8.13 10.43 9.04
N LYS A 283 -9.32 10.83 9.51
CA LYS A 283 -10.32 11.48 8.65
C LYS A 283 -9.83 12.83 8.14
N LEU A 284 -9.19 13.63 8.99
CA LEU A 284 -8.54 14.88 8.58
C LEU A 284 -7.43 14.64 7.54
N LEU A 285 -6.58 13.63 7.75
CA LEU A 285 -5.54 13.26 6.80
C LEU A 285 -6.13 12.87 5.45
N LEU A 286 -7.25 12.13 5.43
CA LEU A 286 -7.93 11.77 4.20
C LEU A 286 -8.48 12.99 3.47
N SER A 287 -9.15 13.91 4.16
CA SER A 287 -9.68 15.13 3.55
C SER A 287 -8.57 16.01 2.98
N ALA A 288 -7.47 16.18 3.73
CA ALA A 288 -6.29 16.90 3.26
C ALA A 288 -5.63 16.23 2.05
N PHE A 289 -5.55 14.90 2.05
CA PHE A 289 -5.02 14.12 0.94
C PHE A 289 -5.84 14.33 -0.33
N LEU A 290 -7.16 14.07 -0.27
CA LEU A 290 -8.07 14.20 -1.41
C LEU A 290 -8.15 15.64 -1.94
N GLY A 291 -8.19 16.64 -1.06
CA GLY A 291 -8.18 18.04 -1.45
C GLY A 291 -6.94 18.43 -2.26
N ARG A 292 -5.75 17.92 -1.90
CA ARG A 292 -4.51 18.16 -2.64
C ARG A 292 -4.49 17.45 -4.00
N LEU A 293 -4.97 16.21 -4.05
CA LEU A 293 -5.09 15.47 -5.30
C LEU A 293 -6.03 16.19 -6.28
N LEU A 294 -7.19 16.64 -5.80
CA LEU A 294 -8.15 17.38 -6.61
C LEU A 294 -7.56 18.69 -7.13
N ASN A 295 -6.92 19.47 -6.26
CA ASN A 295 -6.27 20.70 -6.68
C ASN A 295 -5.22 20.45 -7.77
N ALA A 296 -4.44 19.37 -7.67
CA ALA A 296 -3.47 19.02 -8.70
C ALA A 296 -4.13 18.60 -10.03
N ALA A 297 -5.20 17.79 -9.97
CA ALA A 297 -5.96 17.39 -11.15
C ALA A 297 -6.64 18.57 -11.87
N LEU A 298 -7.00 19.63 -11.14
CA LEU A 298 -7.55 20.86 -11.72
C LEU A 298 -6.48 21.75 -12.37
N GLN A 299 -5.24 21.68 -11.91
CA GLN A 299 -4.12 22.47 -12.44
C GLN A 299 -3.45 21.82 -13.65
N ASP A 300 -3.54 20.50 -13.79
CA ASP A 300 -2.95 19.73 -14.87
C ASP A 300 -4.02 19.05 -15.75
N PRO A 301 -4.35 19.63 -16.92
CA PRO A 301 -5.37 19.07 -17.80
C PRO A 301 -4.99 17.72 -18.43
N GLY A 302 -3.73 17.25 -18.26
CA GLY A 302 -3.35 15.89 -18.66
C GLY A 302 -3.96 14.79 -17.79
N VAL A 303 -4.52 15.12 -16.62
CA VAL A 303 -5.00 14.16 -15.60
C VAL A 303 -6.48 13.76 -15.80
N HIS A 304 -7.12 14.23 -16.87
CA HIS A 304 -8.59 14.22 -17.00
C HIS A 304 -9.28 12.85 -17.09
N GLU A 305 -8.60 11.75 -17.44
CA GLU A 305 -9.27 10.43 -17.55
C GLU A 305 -9.74 9.82 -16.21
N GLY A 306 -9.33 10.37 -15.06
CA GLY A 306 -9.80 9.96 -13.72
C GLY A 306 -10.46 11.06 -12.88
N GLY A 307 -10.70 12.24 -13.47
CA GLY A 307 -11.12 13.44 -12.73
C GLY A 307 -12.49 13.32 -12.05
N GLU A 308 -13.44 12.61 -12.67
CA GLU A 308 -14.80 12.44 -12.15
C GLU A 308 -14.83 11.59 -10.87
N GLU A 309 -14.09 10.48 -10.83
CA GLU A 309 -13.98 9.63 -9.64
C GLU A 309 -13.34 10.39 -8.48
N LEU A 310 -12.28 11.16 -8.78
CA LEU A 310 -11.59 11.96 -7.77
C LEU A 310 -12.50 13.08 -7.23
N LEU A 311 -13.25 13.75 -8.11
CA LEU A 311 -14.22 14.77 -7.72
C LEU A 311 -15.32 14.18 -6.84
N GLN A 312 -15.91 13.06 -7.25
CA GLN A 312 -16.94 12.38 -6.48
C GLN A 312 -16.44 11.99 -5.09
N ALA A 313 -15.21 11.49 -5.01
CA ALA A 313 -14.60 11.16 -3.72
C ALA A 313 -14.28 12.38 -2.86
N CYS A 314 -13.91 13.50 -3.48
CA CYS A 314 -13.76 14.76 -2.76
C CYS A 314 -15.10 15.24 -2.19
N HIS A 315 -16.20 15.05 -2.92
CA HIS A 315 -17.55 15.32 -2.39
C HIS A 315 -17.88 14.44 -1.19
N VAL A 316 -17.63 13.12 -1.28
CA VAL A 316 -17.87 12.20 -0.16
C VAL A 316 -16.97 12.55 1.04
N ALA A 317 -15.70 12.84 0.81
CA ALA A 317 -14.78 13.24 1.87
C ALA A 317 -15.12 14.58 2.51
N ALA A 318 -15.63 15.54 1.72
CA ALA A 318 -16.13 16.81 2.23
C ALA A 318 -17.41 16.62 3.08
N ALA A 319 -18.30 15.71 2.67
CA ALA A 319 -19.48 15.34 3.45
C ALA A 319 -19.07 14.67 4.78
N HIS A 320 -18.17 13.68 4.75
CA HIS A 320 -17.63 13.05 5.95
C HIS A 320 -16.96 14.04 6.89
N LEU A 321 -16.18 14.97 6.35
CA LEU A 321 -15.55 16.01 7.17
C LEU A 321 -16.60 16.90 7.83
N ARG A 322 -17.65 17.28 7.10
CA ARG A 322 -18.76 18.07 7.65
C ARG A 322 -19.45 17.33 8.79
N ASP A 323 -19.75 16.05 8.61
CA ASP A 323 -20.39 15.24 9.65
C ASP A 323 -19.51 15.12 10.90
N VAL A 324 -18.20 14.96 10.69
CA VAL A 324 -17.21 14.92 11.77
C VAL A 324 -17.12 16.27 12.49
N LEU A 325 -17.04 17.37 11.74
CA LEU A 325 -17.01 18.73 12.31
C LEU A 325 -18.30 18.98 13.09
N ASN A 326 -19.46 18.66 12.55
CA ASN A 326 -20.74 18.77 13.25
C ASN A 326 -20.76 17.94 14.53
N HIS A 327 -20.26 16.71 14.52
CA HIS A 327 -20.16 15.89 15.73
C HIS A 327 -19.23 16.50 16.78
N VAL A 328 -18.06 17.01 16.39
CA VAL A 328 -17.12 17.68 17.31
C VAL A 328 -17.70 19.00 17.83
N CYS A 329 -18.41 19.76 17.00
CA CYS A 329 -19.10 20.99 17.37
C CYS A 329 -20.27 20.75 18.34
N HIS A 330 -20.91 19.58 18.27
CA HIS A 330 -22.06 19.26 19.11
C HIS A 330 -21.74 18.40 20.35
N ALA A 331 -20.61 17.69 20.37
CA ALA A 331 -20.29 16.74 21.44
C ALA A 331 -19.79 17.38 22.74
N ASP A 332 -19.28 18.61 22.74
CA ASP A 332 -18.82 19.26 23.97
C ASP A 332 -19.16 20.76 24.00
N ARG A 333 -19.45 21.28 25.19
CA ARG A 333 -19.47 22.73 25.44
C ARG A 333 -18.08 23.27 25.15
N TRP A 334 -17.97 24.13 24.15
CA TRP A 334 -16.72 24.74 23.76
C TRP A 334 -16.23 25.67 24.89
N ASP A 335 -15.06 25.35 25.46
CA ASP A 335 -14.19 26.36 26.06
C ASP A 335 -13.51 27.12 24.90
N ASP A 336 -13.43 28.46 25.01
CA ASP A 336 -13.15 29.49 23.99
C ASP A 336 -11.84 29.36 23.15
N GLY A 337 -11.13 28.23 23.18
CA GLY A 337 -9.84 28.02 22.51
C GLY A 337 -9.88 27.22 21.20
N CYS A 338 -10.95 26.50 20.89
CA CYS A 338 -11.00 25.53 19.77
C CYS A 338 -11.53 26.09 18.43
N ASP A 339 -12.17 27.26 18.44
CA ASP A 339 -12.82 27.89 17.27
C ASP A 339 -11.87 28.11 16.09
N CYS A 340 -10.58 28.29 16.35
CA CYS A 340 -9.61 28.71 15.35
C CYS A 340 -9.15 27.56 14.42
N ILE A 341 -9.17 26.31 14.90
CA ILE A 341 -8.60 25.18 14.14
C ILE A 341 -9.65 24.61 13.19
N ALA A 342 -10.86 24.36 13.69
CA ALA A 342 -11.98 23.85 12.87
C ALA A 342 -12.33 24.83 11.72
N ALA A 343 -12.48 26.12 12.04
CA ALA A 343 -12.80 27.15 11.04
C ALA A 343 -11.73 27.29 9.94
N ARG A 344 -10.45 27.10 10.27
CA ARG A 344 -9.34 27.21 9.31
C ARG A 344 -9.28 26.03 8.34
N HIS A 345 -9.53 24.81 8.82
CA HIS A 345 -9.59 23.61 7.98
C HIS A 345 -10.85 23.58 7.13
N GLU A 346 -11.99 23.95 7.70
CA GLU A 346 -13.26 24.07 6.98
C GLU A 346 -13.16 25.09 5.84
N SER A 347 -12.66 26.30 6.11
CA SER A 347 -12.46 27.34 5.08
C SER A 347 -11.54 26.89 3.93
N THR A 348 -10.45 26.18 4.24
CA THR A 348 -9.50 25.71 3.21
C THR A 348 -10.12 24.66 2.30
N ILE A 349 -10.85 23.70 2.88
CA ILE A 349 -11.45 22.60 2.12
C ILE A 349 -12.64 23.09 1.31
N TRP A 350 -13.47 23.98 1.87
CA TRP A 350 -14.51 24.64 1.12
C TRP A 350 -13.98 25.53 0.01
N THR A 351 -12.86 26.23 0.23
CA THR A 351 -12.22 27.00 -0.84
C THR A 351 -11.81 26.07 -1.98
N TRP A 352 -11.24 24.90 -1.69
CA TRP A 352 -10.86 23.92 -2.71
C TRP A 352 -12.06 23.29 -3.42
N VAL A 353 -13.11 22.91 -2.68
CA VAL A 353 -14.35 22.35 -3.25
C VAL A 353 -15.06 23.40 -4.10
N SER A 354 -15.18 24.65 -3.63
CA SER A 354 -15.76 25.75 -4.39
C SER A 354 -14.93 26.09 -5.63
N GLN A 355 -13.60 26.10 -5.54
CA GLN A 355 -12.72 26.28 -6.71
C GLN A 355 -12.89 25.15 -7.73
N ALA A 356 -12.95 23.90 -7.27
CA ALA A 356 -13.23 22.74 -8.14
C ALA A 356 -14.58 22.88 -8.86
N LEU A 357 -15.63 23.20 -8.10
CA LEU A 357 -16.98 23.42 -8.60
C LEU A 357 -17.11 24.61 -9.57
N MET A 358 -16.20 25.59 -9.48
CA MET A 358 -16.15 26.73 -10.40
C MET A 358 -15.36 26.45 -11.69
N ILE A 359 -14.44 25.49 -11.68
CA ILE A 359 -13.60 25.13 -12.85
C ILE A 359 -14.31 24.11 -13.75
N LEU A 360 -15.07 23.17 -13.17
CA LEU A 360 -15.80 22.12 -13.91
C LEU A 360 -16.86 22.61 -14.93
N PRO A 361 -17.60 23.72 -14.72
CA PRO A 361 -18.58 24.22 -15.69
C PRO A 361 -17.96 24.70 -17.01
N ALA A 362 -16.64 24.93 -17.06
CA ALA A 362 -15.95 25.36 -18.27
C ALA A 362 -15.62 24.19 -19.22
N CYS A 363 -15.68 22.94 -18.75
CA CYS A 363 -15.21 21.78 -19.51
C CYS A 363 -16.32 20.90 -20.12
N ASP A 364 -17.57 20.94 -19.65
CA ASP A 364 -18.65 20.16 -20.30
C ASP A 364 -20.08 20.65 -19.96
N CYS A 365 -20.93 20.79 -20.97
CA CYS A 365 -22.31 21.29 -20.85
C CYS A 365 -23.24 20.36 -20.05
N ARG A 366 -22.85 19.10 -19.80
CA ARG A 366 -23.63 18.14 -19.00
C ARG A 366 -23.61 18.44 -17.49
N TYR A 367 -22.60 19.16 -17.00
CA TYR A 367 -22.44 19.45 -15.56
C TYR A 367 -23.37 20.57 -15.04
N ALA A 368 -23.85 21.46 -15.92
CA ALA A 368 -24.77 22.53 -15.53
C ALA A 368 -26.09 22.00 -14.94
N MET A 369 -26.50 20.79 -15.33
CA MET A 369 -27.75 20.18 -14.87
C MET A 369 -27.64 19.55 -13.46
N HIS A 370 -26.46 19.01 -13.11
CA HIS A 370 -26.20 18.49 -11.76
C HIS A 370 -26.00 19.63 -10.73
N MET A 371 -25.42 20.76 -11.14
CA MET A 371 -25.26 21.94 -10.29
C MET A 371 -26.59 22.59 -9.87
N ALA A 372 -27.63 22.50 -10.71
CA ALA A 372 -28.97 22.99 -10.37
C ALA A 372 -29.64 22.20 -9.23
N GLN A 373 -29.26 20.92 -9.03
CA GLN A 373 -29.75 20.11 -7.92
C GLN A 373 -28.95 20.35 -6.62
N VAL A 374 -27.65 20.63 -6.72
CA VAL A 374 -26.78 20.90 -5.54
C VAL A 374 -27.06 22.27 -4.92
N ASN A 375 -27.32 23.30 -5.74
CA ASN A 375 -27.70 24.63 -5.24
C ASN A 375 -29.09 24.68 -4.58
N HIS A 376 -29.87 23.60 -4.64
CA HIS A 376 -31.18 23.52 -3.97
C HIS A 376 -31.09 22.88 -2.57
N VAL A 377 -29.91 22.34 -2.21
CA VAL A 377 -29.59 21.70 -0.92
C VAL A 377 -28.59 22.57 -0.10
N LEU A 378 -27.87 23.48 -0.76
CA LEU A 378 -27.25 24.66 -0.13
C LEU A 378 -28.31 25.72 0.13
#